data_AF-A0A350LTW2-F1
#
_entry.id   AF-A0A350LTW2-F1
#
_cell.length_a   1.000
_cell.length_b   1.000
_cell.length_c   1.000
_cell.angle_alpha   90.00
_cell.angle_beta   90.00
_cell.angle_gamma   90.00
#
_symmetry.space_group_name_H-M   'P 1'
#
loop_
_entity.id
_entity.type
_entity.pdbx_description
1 polymer ?
#
loop_
_entity_poly.entity_id
_entity_poly.type
_entity_poly.pdbx_seq_one_letter_code
_entity_poly.pdbx_strand_id
1 'polypeptide(L)'
;AALEHEAHVLGISVGDETLRDEIVSIQAFQGAGGGFDRESYRFALEQAGLNEAEFEASIRAETAASLVQDAALSGVSAPQAQVDTVLSYLGERRSLAFAMLDRGDLRTGLPAPTEEELRAYHQSHLPEFTTPETRQITYVRVTPEM
;
A
#
# COMPACT_ATOMS: atom_id res chain seq x y z
N ALA A 1 -17.37 -10.79 -19.93
CA ALA A 1 -17.15 -9.32 -19.99
C ALA A 1 -17.10 -8.62 -18.62
N ALA A 2 -18.21 -8.45 -17.88
CA ALA A 2 -18.17 -7.69 -16.61
C ALA A 2 -17.32 -8.38 -15.52
N LEU A 3 -17.50 -9.70 -15.36
CA LEU A 3 -16.73 -10.49 -14.39
C LEU A 3 -15.25 -10.67 -14.77
N GLU A 4 -14.94 -10.77 -16.07
CA GLU A 4 -13.55 -10.78 -16.56
C GLU A 4 -12.84 -9.46 -16.24
N HIS A 5 -13.54 -8.32 -16.41
CA HIS A 5 -13.00 -7.02 -16.05
C HIS A 5 -12.73 -6.91 -14.55
N GLU A 6 -13.68 -7.38 -13.72
CA GLU A 6 -13.52 -7.41 -12.26
C GLU A 6 -12.34 -8.31 -11.85
N ALA A 7 -12.24 -9.52 -12.42
CA ALA A 7 -11.11 -10.42 -12.17
C ALA A 7 -9.77 -9.76 -12.50
N HIS A 8 -9.69 -9.03 -13.62
CA HIS A 8 -8.50 -8.26 -13.99
C HIS A 8 -8.19 -7.15 -12.97
N VAL A 9 -9.19 -6.38 -12.53
CA VAL A 9 -9.01 -5.30 -11.53
C VAL A 9 -8.53 -5.87 -10.19
N LEU A 10 -9.05 -7.03 -9.79
CA LEU A 10 -8.66 -7.75 -8.58
C LEU A 10 -7.31 -8.47 -8.70
N GLY A 11 -6.71 -8.53 -9.90
CA GLY A 11 -5.46 -9.24 -10.16
C GLY A 11 -5.61 -10.77 -10.06
N ILE A 12 -6.82 -11.29 -10.24
CA ILE A 12 -7.11 -12.72 -10.22
C ILE A 12 -6.80 -13.30 -11.59
N SER A 13 -5.98 -14.36 -11.61
CA SER A 13 -5.64 -15.12 -12.80
C SER A 13 -5.42 -16.59 -12.44
N VAL A 14 -5.51 -17.47 -13.42
CA VAL A 14 -5.26 -18.90 -13.25
C VAL A 14 -3.83 -19.27 -13.65
N GLY A 15 -3.25 -20.21 -12.92
CA GLY A 15 -1.91 -20.73 -13.17
C GLY A 15 -1.85 -21.63 -14.41
N ASP A 16 -0.63 -21.86 -14.89
CA ASP A 16 -0.36 -22.63 -16.12
C ASP A 16 -0.83 -24.08 -16.02
N GLU A 17 -0.78 -24.68 -14.82
CA GLU A 17 -1.24 -26.04 -14.58
C GLU A 17 -2.75 -26.16 -14.77
N THR A 18 -3.53 -25.24 -14.20
CA THR A 18 -4.99 -25.19 -14.37
C THR A 18 -5.35 -24.94 -15.84
N LEU A 19 -4.67 -24.01 -16.50
CA LEU A 19 -4.88 -23.76 -17.93
C LEU A 19 -4.62 -25.03 -18.77
N ARG A 20 -3.52 -25.74 -18.50
CA ARG A 20 -3.20 -27.00 -19.18
C ARG A 20 -4.31 -28.02 -18.96
N ASP A 21 -4.76 -28.21 -17.73
CA ASP A 21 -5.76 -29.22 -17.39
C ASP A 21 -7.11 -28.93 -18.07
N GLU A 22 -7.50 -27.65 -18.14
CA GLU A 22 -8.67 -27.21 -18.92
C GLU A 22 -8.50 -27.52 -20.41
N ILE A 23 -7.36 -27.16 -21.02
CA ILE A 23 -7.11 -27.39 -22.45
C ILE A 23 -7.12 -28.89 -22.78
N VAL A 24 -6.48 -29.72 -21.95
CA VAL A 24 -6.42 -31.17 -22.17
C VAL A 24 -7.80 -31.83 -22.03
N SER A 25 -8.71 -31.24 -21.25
CA SER A 25 -10.08 -31.73 -21.07
C SER A 25 -10.97 -31.52 -22.30
N ILE A 26 -10.60 -30.61 -23.20
CA ILE A 26 -11.40 -30.27 -24.39
C ILE A 26 -11.32 -31.39 -25.42
N GLN A 27 -12.46 -32.01 -25.71
CA GLN A 27 -12.55 -33.15 -26.64
C GLN A 27 -12.07 -32.81 -28.06
N ALA A 28 -12.26 -31.57 -28.51
CA ALA A 28 -11.79 -31.14 -29.83
C ALA A 28 -10.26 -31.17 -29.99
N PHE A 29 -9.52 -31.22 -28.87
CA PHE A 29 -8.06 -31.26 -28.85
C PHE A 29 -7.52 -32.66 -28.59
N GLN A 30 -8.39 -33.68 -28.56
CA GLN A 30 -8.02 -35.07 -28.36
C GLN A 30 -7.86 -35.77 -29.71
N GLY A 31 -6.82 -36.60 -29.83
CA GLY A 31 -6.60 -37.45 -31.01
C GLY A 31 -7.47 -38.71 -31.00
N ALA A 32 -7.29 -39.58 -32.00
CA ALA A 32 -8.03 -40.84 -32.13
C ALA A 32 -7.90 -41.80 -30.93
N GLY A 33 -6.88 -41.62 -30.09
CA GLY A 33 -6.65 -42.37 -28.85
C GLY A 33 -7.29 -41.77 -27.59
N GLY A 34 -8.02 -40.64 -27.69
CA GLY A 34 -8.69 -39.98 -26.55
C GLY A 34 -7.78 -39.15 -25.64
N GLY A 35 -6.48 -39.08 -25.92
CA GLY A 35 -5.54 -38.18 -25.25
C GLY A 35 -5.32 -36.89 -26.04
N PHE A 36 -4.84 -35.84 -25.36
CA PHE A 36 -4.48 -34.57 -25.99
C PHE A 36 -3.49 -34.78 -27.14
N ASP A 37 -3.78 -34.17 -28.28
CA ASP A 37 -2.97 -34.22 -29.48
C ASP A 37 -2.69 -32.80 -29.99
N ARG A 38 -1.40 -32.46 -30.11
CA ARG A 38 -0.98 -31.09 -30.45
C ARG A 38 -1.34 -30.70 -31.88
N GLU A 39 -1.38 -31.66 -32.81
CA GLU A 39 -1.78 -31.38 -34.19
C GLU A 39 -3.28 -31.07 -34.29
N SER A 40 -4.10 -31.84 -33.57
CA SER A 40 -5.55 -31.64 -33.45
C SER A 40 -5.86 -30.30 -32.79
N TYR A 41 -5.13 -29.94 -31.72
CA TYR A 41 -5.23 -28.62 -31.08
C TYR A 41 -4.95 -27.47 -32.07
N ARG A 42 -3.78 -27.49 -32.73
CA ARG A 42 -3.41 -26.45 -33.69
C ARG A 42 -4.41 -26.38 -34.84
N PHE A 43 -4.84 -27.51 -35.38
CA PHE A 43 -5.81 -27.57 -36.47
C PHE A 43 -7.16 -26.98 -36.05
N ALA A 44 -7.65 -27.30 -34.86
CA ALA A 44 -8.90 -26.75 -34.33
C ALA A 44 -8.83 -25.23 -34.15
N LEU A 45 -7.71 -24.71 -33.64
CA LEU A 45 -7.49 -23.27 -33.52
C LEU A 45 -7.39 -22.56 -34.88
N GLU A 46 -6.67 -23.15 -35.84
CA GLU A 46 -6.58 -22.63 -37.21
C GLU A 46 -7.96 -22.56 -37.87
N GLN A 47 -8.82 -23.58 -37.68
CA GLN A 47 -10.19 -23.56 -38.18
C GLN A 47 -11.06 -22.48 -37.53
N ALA A 48 -10.80 -22.17 -36.25
CA ALA A 48 -11.45 -21.09 -35.52
C ALA A 48 -10.86 -19.70 -35.83
N GLY A 49 -9.75 -19.63 -36.58
CA GLY A 49 -9.05 -18.38 -36.87
C GLY A 49 -8.36 -17.77 -35.65
N LEU A 50 -8.04 -18.58 -34.64
CA LEU A 50 -7.39 -18.17 -33.39
C LEU A 50 -5.94 -18.63 -33.36
N ASN A 51 -5.08 -17.89 -32.67
CA ASN A 51 -3.75 -18.39 -32.30
C ASN A 51 -3.73 -18.96 -30.87
N GLU A 52 -2.72 -19.77 -30.55
CA GLU A 52 -2.58 -20.43 -29.24
C GLU A 52 -2.60 -19.41 -28.09
N ALA A 53 -1.88 -18.29 -28.21
CA ALA A 53 -1.77 -17.30 -27.13
C ALA A 53 -3.09 -16.57 -26.85
N GLU A 54 -3.85 -16.22 -27.89
CA GLU A 54 -5.18 -15.61 -27.76
C GLU A 54 -6.17 -16.56 -27.12
N PHE A 55 -6.17 -17.82 -27.56
CA PHE A 55 -7.05 -18.83 -27.00
C PHE A 55 -6.72 -19.11 -25.54
N GLU A 56 -5.46 -19.33 -25.20
CA GLU A 56 -5.01 -19.52 -23.82
C GLU A 56 -5.37 -18.32 -22.94
N ALA A 57 -5.18 -17.09 -23.43
CA ALA A 57 -5.58 -15.89 -22.71
C ALA A 57 -7.10 -15.83 -22.48
N SER A 58 -7.91 -16.23 -23.46
CA SER A 58 -9.37 -16.28 -23.29
C SER A 58 -9.81 -17.30 -22.25
N ILE A 59 -9.23 -18.50 -22.25
CA ILE A 59 -9.51 -19.52 -21.24
C ILE A 59 -9.11 -19.02 -19.86
N ARG A 60 -7.93 -18.38 -19.73
CA ARG A 60 -7.53 -17.79 -18.44
C ARG A 60 -8.53 -16.74 -17.95
N ALA A 61 -8.97 -15.84 -18.82
CA ALA A 61 -9.92 -14.79 -18.47
C ALA A 61 -11.28 -15.37 -18.06
N GLU A 62 -11.77 -16.38 -18.78
CA GLU A 62 -13.02 -17.07 -18.48
C GLU A 62 -12.96 -17.82 -17.14
N THR A 63 -11.90 -18.60 -16.92
CA THR A 63 -11.72 -19.32 -15.65
C THR A 63 -11.58 -18.36 -14.47
N ALA A 64 -10.81 -17.27 -14.63
CA ALA A 64 -10.69 -16.24 -13.60
C ALA A 64 -12.03 -15.57 -13.28
N ALA A 65 -12.86 -15.31 -14.28
CA ALA A 65 -14.21 -14.78 -14.09
C ALA A 65 -15.12 -15.77 -13.33
N SER A 66 -15.02 -17.08 -13.62
CA SER A 66 -15.74 -18.12 -12.88
C SER A 66 -15.35 -18.13 -11.40
N LEU A 67 -14.06 -17.99 -11.08
CA LEU A 67 -13.60 -17.91 -9.68
C LEU A 67 -14.20 -16.70 -8.94
N VAL A 68 -14.30 -15.54 -9.60
CA VAL A 68 -14.94 -14.36 -9.02
C VAL A 68 -16.44 -14.60 -8.80
N GLN A 69 -17.11 -15.22 -9.77
CA GLN A 69 -18.52 -15.58 -9.66
C GLN A 69 -18.77 -16.54 -8.48
N ASP A 70 -17.96 -17.59 -8.36
CA ASP A 70 -18.07 -18.58 -7.29
C ASP A 70 -17.78 -17.98 -5.92
N ALA A 71 -16.79 -17.09 -5.82
CA ALA A 71 -16.50 -16.36 -4.60
C ALA A 71 -17.68 -15.46 -4.18
N ALA A 72 -18.33 -14.80 -5.14
CA ALA A 72 -19.50 -13.97 -4.87
C ALA A 72 -20.72 -14.79 -4.44
N LEU A 73 -20.97 -15.93 -5.08
CA LEU A 73 -22.12 -16.80 -4.78
C LEU A 73 -21.93 -17.64 -3.51
N SER A 74 -20.70 -18.06 -3.21
CA SER A 74 -20.40 -18.84 -2.01
C SER A 74 -20.56 -18.05 -0.71
N GLY A 75 -20.70 -16.72 -0.79
CA GLY A 75 -20.99 -15.87 0.36
C GLY A 75 -19.89 -15.96 1.41
N VAL A 76 -18.62 -15.97 0.97
CA VAL A 76 -17.46 -16.03 1.86
C VAL A 76 -17.57 -14.90 2.88
N SER A 77 -17.93 -15.27 4.10
CA SER A 77 -18.00 -14.33 5.21
C SER A 77 -16.60 -14.18 5.78
N ALA A 78 -16.14 -12.93 5.94
CA ALA A 78 -14.87 -12.67 6.59
C ALA A 78 -14.86 -13.27 8.01
N PRO A 79 -13.73 -13.83 8.49
CA PRO A 79 -13.64 -14.35 9.84
C PRO A 79 -14.03 -13.29 10.87
N GLN A 80 -14.84 -13.66 11.87
CA GLN A 80 -15.35 -12.71 12.89
C GLN A 80 -14.22 -11.88 13.53
N ALA A 81 -13.10 -12.52 13.88
CA ALA A 81 -11.95 -11.84 14.46
C ALA A 81 -11.42 -10.69 13.59
N GLN A 82 -11.45 -10.84 12.26
CA GLN A 82 -10.97 -9.81 11.34
C GLN A 82 -11.98 -8.66 11.24
N VAL A 83 -13.27 -8.98 11.15
CA VAL A 83 -14.36 -8.00 11.17
C VAL A 83 -14.32 -7.17 12.46
N ASP A 84 -14.26 -7.85 13.61
CA ASP A 84 -14.23 -7.22 14.93
C ASP A 84 -13.02 -6.31 15.09
N THR A 85 -11.85 -6.73 14.60
CA THR A 85 -10.63 -5.92 14.64
C THR A 85 -10.79 -4.61 13.87
N VAL A 86 -11.28 -4.69 12.63
CA VAL A 86 -11.47 -3.52 11.77
C VAL A 86 -12.53 -2.59 12.36
N LEU A 87 -13.67 -3.13 12.79
CA LEU A 87 -14.75 -2.34 13.35
C LEU A 87 -14.37 -1.72 14.69
N SER A 88 -13.64 -2.44 15.55
CA SER A 88 -13.13 -1.91 16.81
C SER A 88 -12.17 -0.75 16.58
N TYR A 89 -11.26 -0.89 15.62
CA TYR A 89 -10.32 0.18 15.25
C TYR A 89 -11.05 1.40 14.69
N LEU A 90 -11.95 1.21 13.72
CA LEU A 90 -12.72 2.31 13.12
C LEU A 90 -13.67 2.98 14.12
N GLY A 91 -14.18 2.23 15.09
CA GLY A 91 -15.07 2.69 16.15
C GLY A 91 -14.37 3.22 17.40
N GLU A 92 -13.03 3.13 17.47
CA GLU A 92 -12.27 3.47 18.65
C GLU A 92 -12.41 4.98 18.95
N ARG A 93 -12.92 5.31 20.14
CA ARG A 93 -13.00 6.68 20.64
C ARG A 93 -12.14 6.81 21.88
N ARG A 94 -11.21 7.76 21.86
CA ARG A 94 -10.35 8.10 23.00
C ARG A 94 -10.78 9.43 23.58
N SER A 95 -11.15 9.44 24.86
CA SER A 95 -11.36 10.66 25.62
C SER A 95 -10.13 10.87 26.49
N LEU A 96 -9.49 12.05 26.37
CA LEU A 96 -8.32 12.43 27.15
C LEU A 96 -8.70 13.60 28.05
N ALA A 97 -8.39 13.47 29.34
CA ALA A 97 -8.37 14.60 30.26
C ALA A 97 -6.90 14.96 30.50
N PHE A 98 -6.53 16.19 30.19
CA PHE A 98 -5.21 16.71 30.50
C PHE A 98 -5.34 18.10 31.12
N ALA A 99 -4.37 18.44 31.96
CA ALA A 99 -4.18 19.78 32.48
C ALA A 99 -2.80 20.25 32.05
N MET A 100 -2.73 21.46 31.49
CA MET A 100 -1.47 22.17 31.31
C MET A 100 -1.24 23.02 32.55
N LEU A 101 -0.05 22.90 33.12
CA LEU A 101 0.37 23.68 34.27
C LEU A 101 1.39 24.73 33.83
N ASP A 102 1.19 25.97 34.23
CA ASP A 102 2.13 27.07 34.06
C ASP A 102 2.57 27.67 35.41
N ARG A 103 3.43 28.69 35.35
CA ARG A 103 3.98 29.33 36.56
C ARG A 103 2.89 29.98 37.42
N GLY A 104 1.79 30.41 36.83
CA GLY A 104 0.63 31.00 37.51
C GLY A 104 -0.20 29.99 38.29
N ASP A 105 -0.10 28.69 37.98
CA ASP A 105 -0.74 27.62 38.75
C ASP A 105 -0.04 27.31 40.09
N LEU A 106 1.17 27.87 40.29
CA LEU A 106 1.91 27.72 41.53
C LEU A 106 1.29 28.59 42.64
N ARG A 107 0.76 27.96 43.69
CA ARG A 107 0.18 28.63 44.87
C ARG A 107 1.19 29.51 45.62
N THR A 108 2.46 29.16 45.51
CA THR A 108 3.60 29.94 45.97
C THR A 108 4.45 30.22 44.75
N GLY A 109 4.68 31.49 44.42
CA GLY A 109 5.63 31.83 43.37
C GLY A 109 7.01 31.23 43.65
N LEU A 110 7.84 31.13 42.62
CA LEU A 110 9.24 30.77 42.81
C LEU A 110 9.92 31.83 43.68
N PRO A 111 10.85 31.46 44.58
CA PRO A 111 11.61 32.44 45.33
C PRO A 111 12.33 33.37 44.35
N ALA A 112 12.39 34.66 44.68
CA ALA A 112 13.21 35.58 43.92
C ALA A 112 14.67 35.13 44.03
N PRO A 113 15.38 34.98 42.90
CA PRO A 113 16.78 34.58 42.93
C PRO A 113 17.60 35.61 43.71
N THR A 114 18.58 35.13 44.45
CA THR A 114 19.54 35.98 45.16
C THR A 114 20.51 36.62 44.17
N GLU A 115 21.12 37.73 44.59
CA GLU A 115 22.13 38.43 43.80
C GLU A 115 23.35 37.54 43.46
N GLU A 116 23.71 36.61 44.34
CA GLU A 116 24.77 35.64 44.10
C GLU A 116 24.41 34.63 43.01
N GLU A 117 23.19 34.11 43.03
CA GLU A 117 22.67 33.21 41.99
C GLU A 117 22.55 33.92 40.63
N LEU A 118 22.10 35.17 40.63
CA LEU A 118 22.03 35.99 39.42
C LEU A 118 23.43 36.23 38.82
N ARG A 119 24.43 36.56 39.65
CA ARG A 119 25.81 36.73 39.18
C ARG A 119 26.40 35.43 38.64
N ALA A 120 26.18 34.30 39.32
CA ALA A 120 26.66 33.00 38.85
C ALA A 120 26.01 32.59 37.52
N TYR A 121 24.70 32.85 37.36
CA TYR A 121 23.98 32.58 36.12
C TYR A 121 24.48 33.46 34.97
N HIS A 122 24.63 34.77 35.21
CA HIS A 122 25.15 35.71 34.22
C HIS A 122 26.57 35.34 33.75
N GLN A 123 27.46 34.95 34.67
CA GLN A 123 28.82 34.54 34.32
C GLN A 123 28.86 33.21 33.54
N SER A 124 27.99 32.26 33.86
CA SER A 124 27.93 30.98 33.15
C SER A 124 27.23 31.05 31.78
N HIS A 125 26.43 32.10 31.52
CA HIS A 125 25.65 32.28 30.29
C HIS A 125 26.01 33.59 29.56
N LEU A 126 27.25 34.07 29.72
CA LEU A 126 27.77 35.30 29.10
C LEU A 126 27.38 35.49 27.62
N PRO A 127 27.41 34.47 26.73
CA PRO A 127 27.03 34.63 25.33
C PRO A 127 25.58 35.09 25.12
N GLU A 128 24.65 34.77 26.02
CA GLU A 128 23.22 35.16 25.93
C GLU A 128 23.00 36.61 26.35
N PHE A 129 23.90 37.16 27.16
CA PHE A 129 23.85 38.54 27.67
C PHE A 129 24.84 39.47 26.96
N THR A 130 25.61 38.96 26.00
CA THR A 130 26.57 39.73 25.20
C THR A 130 26.01 39.96 23.82
N THR A 131 26.04 41.21 23.34
CA THR A 131 25.67 41.48 21.95
C THR A 131 26.69 40.80 21.02
N PRO A 132 26.25 39.96 20.07
CA PRO A 132 27.17 39.30 19.16
C PRO A 132 28.03 40.31 18.41
N GLU A 133 29.31 39.99 18.19
CA GLU A 133 30.16 40.84 17.36
C GLU A 133 29.61 40.91 15.94
N THR A 134 29.26 42.11 15.48
CA THR A 134 28.92 42.35 14.09
C THR A 134 30.16 42.83 13.34
N ARG A 135 30.29 42.38 12.09
CA ARG A 135 31.34 42.83 11.16
C ARG A 135 30.67 43.24 9.86
N GLN A 136 31.01 44.43 9.38
CA GLN A 136 30.58 44.88 8.06
C GLN A 136 31.56 44.33 7.02
N ILE A 137 31.07 43.52 6.09
CA ILE A 137 31.88 42.91 5.04
C ILE A 137 31.41 43.46 3.69
N THR A 138 32.33 44.07 2.95
CA THR A 138 32.14 44.40 1.54
C THR A 138 32.76 43.28 0.71
N TYR A 139 31.97 42.62 -0.12
CA TYR A 139 32.44 41.55 -1.00
C TYR A 139 32.02 41.81 -2.44
N VAL A 140 32.84 41.34 -3.38
CA VAL A 140 32.50 41.30 -4.80
C VAL A 140 32.29 39.84 -5.18
N ARG A 141 31.12 39.53 -5.76
CA ARG A 141 30.78 38.18 -6.23
C ARG A 141 31.06 38.10 -7.73
N VAL A 142 32.09 37.35 -8.11
CA VAL A 142 32.38 37.05 -9.51
C VAL A 142 31.72 35.72 -9.86
N THR A 143 30.70 35.74 -10.73
CA THR A 143 30.06 34.53 -11.27
C THR A 143 30.56 34.27 -12.69
N PRO A 144 30.79 33.00 -13.09
CA PRO A 144 31.33 32.64 -14.41
C PRO A 144 30.27 32.61 -15.51
N GLU A 145 29.24 33.46 -15.43
CA GLU A 145 28.25 33.57 -16.50
C GLU A 145 28.81 34.46 -17.63
N MET A 146 29.27 33.79 -18.68
CA MET A 146 29.07 34.21 -20.07
C MET A 146 27.92 33.40 -20.65
#